data_AF-A0AAD3RZL2-F1
#
_entry.id   AF-A0AAD3RZL2-F1
#
_cell.length_a   1.000
_cell.length_b   1.000
_cell.length_c   1.000
_cell.angle_alpha   90.00
_cell.angle_beta   90.00
_cell.angle_gamma   90.00
#
_symmetry.space_group_name_H-M   'P 1'
#
loop_
_entity.id
_entity.type
_entity.pdbx_description
1 polymer ?
#
loop_
_entity_poly.entity_id
_entity_poly.type
_entity_poly.pdbx_seq_one_letter_code
_entity_poly.pdbx_strand_id
1 'polypeptide(L)'
;MYGKCSEIGSSVIINDSCPEKTRECCNALMTSVFHCGAIEEVVDLFGLMLDEDIGFDEFSSSTTLSISKVFTVKLDRLQIAALLC
;
A
#
# COMPACT_ATOMS: atom_id res chain seq x y z
N MET A 1 -11.66 -7.08 -3.83
CA MET A 1 -12.60 -7.11 -4.97
C MET A 1 -12.57 -5.83 -5.83
N TYR A 2 -11.83 -4.77 -5.45
CA TYR A 2 -11.76 -3.51 -6.21
C TYR A 2 -10.45 -3.30 -7.01
N GLY A 3 -9.46 -4.18 -6.84
CA GLY A 3 -8.18 -4.09 -7.54
C GLY A 3 -8.16 -4.91 -8.82
N LYS A 4 -8.73 -4.39 -9.91
CA LYS A 4 -8.28 -4.79 -11.25
C LYS A 4 -7.15 -3.83 -11.60
N CYS A 5 -5.98 -4.35 -11.97
CA CYS A 5 -4.66 -3.66 -12.04
C CYS A 5 -4.55 -2.38 -12.90
N SER A 6 -5.64 -1.75 -13.31
CA SER A 6 -5.65 -0.55 -14.15
C SER A 6 -6.40 0.64 -13.53
N GLU A 7 -7.07 0.50 -12.39
CA GLU A 7 -7.89 1.55 -11.77
C GLU A 7 -7.64 1.71 -10.26
N ILE A 8 -6.38 1.60 -9.84
CA ILE A 8 -6.01 1.73 -8.43
C ILE A 8 -6.34 3.14 -7.92
N GLY A 9 -6.06 4.17 -8.73
CA GLY A 9 -6.44 5.55 -8.41
C GLY A 9 -7.94 5.69 -8.17
N SER A 10 -8.79 5.08 -9.00
CA SER A 10 -10.24 5.05 -8.78
C SER A 10 -10.60 4.32 -7.48
N SER A 11 -9.93 3.21 -7.15
CA SER A 11 -10.12 2.46 -5.91
C SER A 11 -9.77 3.26 -4.66
N VAL A 12 -8.65 3.99 -4.67
CA VAL A 12 -8.23 4.84 -3.54
C VAL A 12 -9.20 6.00 -3.36
N ILE A 13 -9.65 6.63 -4.44
CA ILE A 13 -10.65 7.71 -4.41
C ILE A 13 -12.00 7.21 -3.87
N ILE A 14 -12.44 6.01 -4.28
CA ILE A 14 -13.69 5.41 -3.78
C ILE A 14 -13.57 5.04 -2.30
N ASN A 15 -12.41 4.52 -1.88
CA ASN A 15 -12.14 4.27 -0.46
C ASN A 15 -12.16 5.57 0.34
N ASP A 16 -11.58 6.64 -0.21
CA ASP A 16 -11.56 7.93 0.47
C ASP A 16 -12.95 8.54 0.60
N SER A 17 -13.78 8.37 -0.42
CA SER A 17 -15.18 8.82 -0.49
C SER A 17 -16.14 7.95 0.34
N CYS A 18 -15.68 6.82 0.91
CA CYS A 18 -16.52 5.94 1.71
C CYS A 18 -16.61 6.46 3.14
N PRO A 19 -17.82 6.81 3.65
CA PRO A 19 -17.99 7.32 5.02
C PRO A 19 -17.72 6.26 6.10
N GLU A 20 -17.75 4.97 5.75
CA GLU A 20 -17.39 3.86 6.64
C GLU A 20 -16.19 3.11 6.06
N LYS A 21 -14.99 3.61 6.31
CA LYS A 21 -13.75 2.89 6.03
C LYS A 21 -13.59 1.78 7.07
N THR A 22 -13.78 0.54 6.66
CA THR A 22 -13.55 -0.63 7.53
C THR A 22 -12.13 -1.15 7.37
N ARG A 23 -11.60 -1.75 8.45
CA ARG A 23 -10.29 -2.42 8.46
C ARG A 23 -10.11 -3.41 7.30
N GLU A 24 -11.13 -4.23 7.05
CA GLU A 24 -11.10 -5.24 5.98
C GLU A 24 -10.99 -4.60 4.59
N CYS A 25 -11.63 -3.45 4.39
CA CYS A 25 -11.56 -2.71 3.12
C CYS A 25 -10.14 -2.15 2.90
N CYS A 26 -9.55 -1.56 3.93
CA CYS A 26 -8.20 -1.03 3.87
C CYS A 26 -7.16 -2.15 3.64
N ASN A 27 -7.31 -3.31 4.30
CA ASN A 27 -6.44 -4.48 4.07
C ASN A 27 -6.55 -5.01 2.63
N ALA A 28 -7.77 -5.06 2.09
CA ALA A 28 -7.99 -5.45 0.69
C ALA A 28 -7.36 -4.46 -0.30
N LEU A 29 -7.47 -3.14 -0.02
CA LEU A 29 -6.81 -2.11 -0.83
C LEU A 29 -5.29 -2.19 -0.74
N MET A 30 -4.70 -2.24 0.47
CA MET A 30 -3.26 -2.36 0.67
C MET A 30 -2.66 -3.54 -0.12
N THR A 31 -3.33 -4.69 -0.11
CA THR A 31 -2.90 -5.87 -0.88
C THR A 31 -2.97 -5.62 -2.39
N SER A 32 -4.06 -5.00 -2.86
CA SER A 32 -4.24 -4.73 -4.29
C SER A 32 -3.25 -3.70 -4.85
N VAL A 33 -2.99 -2.64 -4.08
CA VAL A 33 -2.03 -1.58 -4.38
C VAL A 33 -0.60 -2.15 -4.34
N PHE A 34 -0.30 -3.00 -3.35
CA PHE A 34 0.97 -3.73 -3.25
C PHE A 34 1.27 -4.56 -4.50
N HIS A 35 0.30 -5.35 -4.96
CA HIS A 35 0.47 -6.18 -6.17
C HIS A 35 0.69 -5.37 -7.45
N CYS A 36 0.27 -4.11 -7.46
CA CYS A 36 0.49 -3.21 -8.58
C CYS A 36 1.81 -2.42 -8.47
N GLY A 37 2.56 -2.57 -7.37
CA GLY A 37 3.83 -1.89 -7.16
C GLY A 37 3.73 -0.42 -6.78
N ALA A 38 2.53 0.07 -6.46
CA ALA A 38 2.29 1.43 -5.97
C ALA A 38 2.61 1.51 -4.46
N ILE A 39 3.89 1.39 -4.13
CA ILE A 39 4.39 1.29 -2.75
C ILE A 39 4.01 2.50 -1.90
N GLU A 40 4.12 3.71 -2.46
CA GLU A 40 3.82 4.97 -1.78
C GLU A 40 2.34 5.02 -1.33
N GLU A 41 1.42 4.63 -2.23
CA GLU A 41 -0.01 4.58 -1.92
C GLU A 41 -0.36 3.59 -0.79
N VAL A 42 0.41 2.52 -0.60
CA VAL A 42 0.19 1.61 0.53
C VAL A 42 0.60 2.26 1.86
N VAL A 43 1.69 3.01 1.87
CA VAL A 43 2.16 3.73 3.07
C VAL A 43 1.18 4.84 3.42
N ASP A 44 0.70 5.58 2.42
CA ASP A 44 -0.31 6.63 2.61
C ASP A 44 -1.62 6.04 3.14
N LEU A 45 -2.05 4.89 2.62
CA LEU A 45 -3.25 4.20 3.09
C LEU A 45 -3.11 3.71 4.54
N PHE A 46 -1.92 3.24 4.93
CA PHE A 46 -1.64 2.89 6.32
C PHE A 46 -1.62 4.13 7.23
N GLY A 47 -1.10 5.26 6.75
CA GLY A 47 -1.17 6.55 7.44
C GLY A 47 -2.63 6.98 7.69
N LEU A 48 -3.48 6.89 6.66
CA LEU A 48 -4.91 7.17 6.79
C LEU A 48 -5.61 6.26 7.80
N MET A 49 -5.23 4.98 7.88
CA MET A 49 -5.78 4.09 8.92
C MET A 49 -5.43 4.57 10.34
N LEU A 50 -4.22 5.13 10.53
CA LEU A 50 -3.80 5.70 11.82
C LEU A 50 -4.54 7.01 12.13
N ASP A 51 -4.70 7.88 11.14
CA ASP A 51 -5.32 9.19 11.31
C ASP A 51 -6.83 9.09 11.60
N GLU A 52 -7.51 8.13 10.96
CA GLU A 52 -8.95 7.90 11.10
C GLU A 52 -9.30 6.94 12.26
N ASP A 53 -8.32 6.54 13.08
CA ASP A 53 -8.44 5.55 14.17
C ASP A 53 -9.08 4.22 13.70
N ILE A 54 -8.84 3.87 12.43
CA ILE A 54 -9.28 2.61 11.84
C ILE A 54 -8.31 1.55 12.35
N GLY A 55 -8.76 0.77 13.35
CA GLY A 55 -7.93 -0.26 13.98
C GLY A 55 -7.19 -1.12 12.95
N PHE A 56 -5.87 -1.10 13.00
CA PHE A 56 -4.98 -1.88 12.15
C PHE A 56 -4.58 -3.19 12.85
N ASP A 57 -4.15 -4.19 12.09
CA ASP A 57 -3.75 -5.49 12.64
C ASP A 57 -2.35 -5.93 12.22
N GLU A 58 -1.98 -7.13 12.66
CA GLU A 58 -0.72 -7.76 12.29
C GLU A 58 -0.56 -7.82 10.77
N PHE A 59 -1.65 -8.00 10.02
CA PHE A 59 -1.61 -7.97 8.56
C PHE A 59 -1.29 -6.59 8.01
N SER A 60 -1.97 -5.53 8.47
CA SER A 60 -1.70 -4.14 8.05
C SER A 60 -0.23 -3.75 8.31
N SER A 61 0.27 -4.09 9.51
CA SER A 61 1.64 -3.78 9.93
C SER A 61 2.69 -4.59 9.16
N SER A 62 2.44 -5.89 8.95
CA SER A 62 3.31 -6.78 8.17
C SER A 62 3.37 -6.37 6.70
N THR A 63 2.25 -5.95 6.12
CA THR A 63 2.16 -5.50 4.72
C THR A 63 2.99 -4.24 4.52
N THR A 64 2.82 -3.23 5.38
CA THR A 64 3.58 -1.97 5.34
C THR A 64 5.09 -2.20 5.54
N LEU A 65 5.47 -3.06 6.49
CA LEU A 65 6.87 -3.41 6.75
C LEU A 65 7.49 -4.18 5.57
N SER A 66 6.75 -5.10 4.96
CA SER A 66 7.20 -5.87 3.80
C SER A 66 7.46 -4.96 2.60
N ILE A 67 6.62 -3.94 2.43
CA ILE A 67 6.77 -2.94 1.38
C ILE A 67 8.00 -2.07 1.58
N SER A 68 8.22 -1.58 2.80
CA SER A 68 9.42 -0.82 3.15
C SER A 68 10.71 -1.62 2.90
N LYS A 69 10.69 -2.92 3.22
CA LYS A 69 11.79 -3.84 2.90
C LYS A 69 11.98 -4.00 1.38
N VAL A 70 10.90 -4.18 0.63
CA VAL A 70 10.94 -4.29 -0.84
C VAL A 70 11.50 -3.01 -1.46
N PHE A 71 11.11 -1.84 -0.96
CA PHE A 71 11.62 -0.55 -1.42
C PHE A 71 13.12 -0.42 -1.17
N THR A 72 13.59 -0.77 0.03
CA THR A 72 15.03 -0.76 0.38
C THR A 72 15.82 -1.71 -0.50
N VAL A 73 15.36 -2.97 -0.66
CA VAL A 73 16.01 -3.96 -1.52
C VAL A 73 16.01 -3.51 -2.99
N LYS A 74 14.97 -2.80 -3.44
CA LYS A 74 14.87 -2.30 -4.82
C LYS A 74 15.77 -1.08 -5.04
N LEU A 75 15.92 -0.20 -4.04
CA LEU A 75 16.92 0.87 -4.02
C LEU A 75 18.34 0.32 -4.06
N ASP A 76 18.65 -0.68 -3.22
CA ASP A 76 19.95 -1.35 -3.23
C ASP A 76 20.24 -2.00 -4.59
N ARG A 77 19.25 -2.68 -5.20
CA ARG A 77 19.42 -3.24 -6.54
C ARG A 77 19.56 -2.18 -7.64
N LEU A 78 18.88 -1.05 -7.55
CA LEU A 78 19.05 0.06 -8.50
C LEU A 78 20.41 0.73 -8.36
N GLN A 79 20.92 0.90 -7.14
CA GLN A 79 22.27 1.41 -6.91
C GLN A 79 23.35 0.43 -7.39
N ILE A 80 23.18 -0.88 -7.15
CA ILE A 80 24.08 -1.91 -7.69
C ILE A 80 24.04 -1.92 -9.23
N ALA A 81 22.87 -1.77 -9.85
CA ALA A 81 22.75 -1.70 -11.31
C ALA A 81 23.37 -0.41 -11.90
N ALA A 82 23.28 0.72 -11.18
CA ALA A 82 23.90 1.98 -11.58
C ALA A 82 25.42 2.02 -11.35
N LEU A 83 25.96 1.21 -10.43
CA LEU A 83 27.40 1.04 -10.20
C LEU A 83 28.08 0.03 -11.14
N LEU A 84 27.30 -0.74 -11.91
CA LEU A 84 27.78 -1.71 -12.90
C LEU A 84 27.77 -1.20 -14.36
N CYS A 85 27.47 0.09 -14.56
CA CYS A 85 27.50 0.78 -15.86
C CYS A 85 28.53 1.92 -15.79
#